data_AF-A0A3A9K0X2-F1
#
_entry.id   AF-A0A3A9K0X2-F1
#
_cell.length_a   1.000
_cell.length_b   1.000
_cell.length_c   1.000
_cell.angle_alpha   90.00
_cell.angle_beta   90.00
_cell.angle_gamma   90.00
#
_symmetry.space_group_name_H-M   'P 1'
#
loop_
_entity.id
_entity.type
_entity.pdbx_description
1 polymer ?
#
loop_
_entity_poly.entity_id
_entity_poly.type
_entity_poly.pdbx_seq_one_letter_code
_entity_poly.pdbx_strand_id
1 'polypeptide(L)'
;MELEKAVELIWENRKYTTTDPKEAISHLNEEVAESLKALLRNEQDKAKRELEDALSCLFIALKVLDINPEEAVMRQVTQMKQRHEKMMIFKKDKVEIYVNGVLKGGWSIWSDEDVKEAEKIAKEFGCNICYE
;
A
#
# COMPACT_ATOMS: atom_id res chain seq x y z
N MET A 1 -19.46 -3.05 -15.17
CA MET A 1 -19.16 -1.63 -15.40
C MET A 1 -17.65 -1.47 -15.39
N GLU A 2 -17.07 -0.78 -16.36
CA GLU A 2 -15.64 -0.42 -16.36
C GLU A 2 -15.38 0.68 -15.32
N LEU A 3 -14.18 0.76 -14.76
CA LEU A 3 -13.90 1.69 -13.64
C LEU A 3 -13.97 3.15 -14.08
N GLU A 4 -13.47 3.46 -15.27
CA GLU A 4 -13.60 4.82 -15.84
C GLU A 4 -15.06 5.23 -15.97
N LYS A 5 -15.92 4.34 -16.49
CA LYS A 5 -17.37 4.60 -16.59
C LYS A 5 -18.02 4.77 -15.22
N ALA A 6 -17.56 4.05 -14.19
CA ALA A 6 -18.03 4.22 -12.83
C ALA A 6 -17.68 5.61 -12.27
N VAL A 7 -16.45 6.08 -12.51
CA VAL A 7 -16.01 7.42 -12.12
C VAL A 7 -16.84 8.49 -12.82
N GLU A 8 -17.10 8.36 -14.13
CA GLU A 8 -17.95 9.31 -14.85
C GLU A 8 -19.39 9.33 -14.31
N LEU A 9 -19.99 8.16 -14.05
CA LEU A 9 -21.34 8.08 -13.49
C LEU A 9 -21.44 8.75 -12.10
N ILE A 10 -20.46 8.51 -11.23
CA ILE A 10 -20.38 9.20 -9.93
C ILE A 10 -20.18 10.69 -10.14
N TRP A 11 -19.31 11.09 -11.06
CA TRP A 11 -19.04 12.48 -11.37
C TRP A 11 -20.31 13.20 -11.82
N GLU A 12 -21.08 12.64 -12.76
CA GLU A 12 -22.32 13.22 -13.27
C GLU A 12 -23.42 13.34 -12.21
N ASN A 13 -23.43 12.46 -11.21
CA ASN A 13 -24.47 12.38 -10.17
C ASN A 13 -24.01 12.93 -8.80
N ARG A 14 -22.83 13.55 -8.73
CA ARG A 14 -22.26 14.03 -7.47
C ARG A 14 -23.16 15.07 -6.79
N LYS A 15 -23.32 14.94 -5.47
CA LYS A 15 -24.13 15.84 -4.64
C LYS A 15 -23.51 17.23 -4.49
N TYR A 16 -22.20 17.36 -4.69
CA TYR A 16 -21.46 18.60 -4.56
C TYR A 16 -20.49 18.78 -5.72
N THR A 17 -20.30 20.02 -6.15
CA THR A 17 -19.35 20.37 -7.21
C THR A 17 -18.11 20.96 -6.56
N THR A 18 -17.01 20.22 -6.57
CA THR A 18 -15.69 20.75 -6.23
C THR A 18 -14.70 20.51 -7.36
N THR A 19 -13.82 21.47 -7.55
CA THR A 19 -12.63 21.36 -8.41
C THR A 19 -11.35 21.63 -7.61
N ASP A 20 -11.45 21.88 -6.30
CA ASP A 20 -10.29 22.06 -5.43
C ASP A 20 -9.84 20.68 -4.91
N PRO A 21 -8.62 20.24 -5.21
CA PRO A 21 -8.09 18.98 -4.70
C PRO A 21 -8.14 18.86 -3.17
N LYS A 22 -7.97 19.97 -2.44
CA LYS A 22 -7.98 19.94 -0.97
C LYS A 22 -9.37 19.63 -0.43
N GLU A 23 -10.39 20.28 -0.99
CA GLU A 23 -11.79 20.05 -0.63
C GLU A 23 -12.22 18.62 -0.97
N ALA A 24 -11.88 18.11 -2.17
CA ALA A 24 -12.19 16.75 -2.57
C ALA A 24 -11.58 15.69 -1.62
N ILE A 25 -10.32 15.88 -1.21
CA ILE A 25 -9.65 14.99 -0.25
C ILE A 25 -10.23 15.14 1.17
N SER A 26 -10.62 16.36 1.55
CA SER A 26 -11.25 16.60 2.86
C SER A 26 -12.56 15.84 3.00
N HIS A 27 -13.42 15.85 1.97
CA HIS A 27 -14.67 15.08 1.96
C HIS A 27 -14.41 13.58 2.05
N LEU A 28 -13.48 13.03 1.27
CA LEU A 28 -13.11 11.62 1.38
C LEU A 28 -12.67 11.26 2.81
N ASN A 29 -11.85 12.11 3.43
CA ASN A 29 -11.38 11.90 4.80
C ASN A 29 -12.53 11.90 5.83
N GLU A 30 -13.53 12.76 5.64
CA GLU A 30 -14.71 12.84 6.50
C GLU A 30 -15.54 11.54 6.46
N GLU A 31 -15.86 11.04 5.26
CA GLU A 31 -16.65 9.80 5.11
C GLU A 31 -15.92 8.57 5.68
N VAL A 32 -14.60 8.48 5.48
CA VAL A 32 -13.78 7.42 6.08
C VAL A 32 -13.78 7.52 7.60
N ALA A 33 -13.71 8.73 8.16
CA ALA A 33 -13.73 8.96 9.59
C ALA A 33 -15.08 8.58 10.22
N GLU A 34 -16.21 8.91 9.58
CA GLU A 34 -17.55 8.51 10.05
C GLU A 34 -17.75 6.99 9.94
N SER A 35 -17.23 6.34 8.89
CA SER A 35 -17.23 4.87 8.77
C SER A 35 -16.49 4.21 9.94
N LEU A 36 -15.28 4.68 10.27
CA LEU A 36 -14.52 4.16 11.41
C LEU A 36 -15.23 4.42 12.74
N LYS A 37 -15.79 5.62 12.93
CA LYS A 37 -16.55 5.98 14.13
C LYS A 37 -17.79 5.10 14.33
N ALA A 38 -18.47 4.71 13.25
CA ALA A 38 -19.57 3.77 13.30
C ALA A 38 -19.10 2.36 13.72
N LEU A 39 -17.97 1.88 13.19
CA LEU A 39 -17.37 0.60 13.63
C LEU A 39 -17.03 0.60 15.13
N LEU A 40 -16.46 1.70 15.64
CA LEU A 40 -16.14 1.85 17.06
C LEU A 40 -17.38 1.81 17.96
N ARG A 41 -18.57 2.08 17.40
CA ARG A 41 -19.87 1.98 18.09
C ARG A 41 -20.59 0.65 17.83
N ASN A 42 -19.94 -0.29 17.15
CA ASN A 42 -20.54 -1.56 16.68
C ASN A 42 -21.74 -1.36 15.73
N GLU A 43 -21.82 -0.22 15.04
CA GLU A 43 -22.88 0.11 14.08
C GLU A 43 -22.49 -0.37 12.67
N GLN A 44 -22.43 -1.69 12.46
CA GLN A 44 -21.84 -2.28 11.25
C GLN A 44 -22.53 -1.85 9.94
N ASP A 45 -23.86 -1.77 9.92
CA ASP A 45 -24.60 -1.35 8.73
C ASP A 45 -24.41 0.14 8.41
N LYS A 46 -24.22 0.97 9.44
CA LYS A 46 -23.87 2.37 9.23
C LYS A 46 -22.46 2.45 8.64
N ALA A 47 -21.49 1.77 9.23
CA ALA A 47 -20.12 1.77 8.74
C ALA A 47 -20.00 1.37 7.26
N LYS A 48 -20.77 0.38 6.81
CA LYS A 48 -20.84 -0.02 5.39
C LYS A 48 -21.36 1.10 4.50
N ARG A 49 -22.44 1.78 4.89
CA ARG A 49 -23.00 2.91 4.12
C ARG A 49 -22.01 4.06 4.01
N GLU A 50 -21.40 4.48 5.12
CA GLU A 50 -20.38 5.54 5.11
C GLU A 50 -19.17 5.14 4.25
N LEU A 51 -18.81 3.85 4.19
CA LEU A 51 -17.74 3.36 3.32
C LEU A 51 -18.12 3.43 1.83
N GLU A 52 -19.38 3.21 1.48
CA GLU A 52 -19.91 3.41 0.13
C GLU A 52 -19.94 4.91 -0.25
N ASP A 53 -20.26 5.79 0.70
CA ASP A 53 -20.15 7.24 0.52
C ASP A 53 -18.68 7.67 0.32
N ALA A 54 -17.76 7.08 1.09
CA ALA A 54 -16.31 7.28 0.90
C ALA A 54 -15.83 6.82 -0.48
N LEU A 55 -16.35 5.70 -1.02
CA LEU A 55 -16.03 5.24 -2.37
C LEU A 55 -16.41 6.29 -3.42
N SER A 56 -17.58 6.91 -3.27
CA SER A 56 -18.03 7.98 -4.17
C SER A 56 -17.09 9.19 -4.09
N CYS A 57 -16.71 9.60 -2.87
CA CYS A 57 -15.75 10.69 -2.67
C CYS A 57 -14.36 10.37 -3.24
N LEU A 58 -13.92 9.11 -3.16
CA LEU A 58 -12.66 8.67 -3.77
C LEU A 58 -12.69 8.86 -5.29
N PHE A 59 -13.77 8.45 -5.96
CA PHE A 59 -13.88 8.61 -7.42
C PHE A 59 -13.92 10.08 -7.84
N ILE A 60 -14.60 10.94 -7.08
CA ILE A 60 -14.57 12.39 -7.29
C ILE A 60 -13.13 12.92 -7.13
N ALA A 61 -12.42 12.52 -6.07
CA ALA A 61 -11.05 12.94 -5.82
C ALA A 61 -10.08 12.48 -6.93
N LEU A 62 -10.21 11.24 -7.42
CA LEU A 62 -9.44 10.74 -8.57
C LEU A 62 -9.65 11.63 -9.80
N LYS A 63 -10.90 12.02 -10.08
CA LYS A 63 -11.22 12.90 -11.22
C LYS A 63 -10.65 14.31 -11.05
N VAL A 64 -10.78 14.90 -9.87
CA VAL A 64 -10.23 16.25 -9.56
C VAL A 64 -8.71 16.29 -9.64
N LEU A 65 -8.03 15.21 -9.24
CA LEU A 65 -6.57 15.07 -9.28
C LEU A 65 -6.04 14.54 -10.62
N ASP A 66 -6.90 14.37 -11.62
CA ASP A 66 -6.56 13.83 -12.94
C ASP A 66 -5.86 12.45 -12.88
N ILE A 67 -6.36 11.58 -12.02
CA ILE A 67 -5.87 10.22 -11.84
C ILE A 67 -6.76 9.24 -12.61
N ASN A 68 -6.18 8.56 -13.58
CA ASN A 68 -6.85 7.44 -14.25
C ASN A 68 -7.04 6.26 -13.25
N PRO A 69 -8.27 5.81 -12.98
CA PRO A 69 -8.55 4.78 -11.99
C PRO A 69 -8.01 3.40 -12.38
N GLU A 70 -8.07 3.03 -13.65
CA GLU A 70 -7.60 1.72 -14.13
C GLU A 70 -6.08 1.63 -14.07
N GLU A 71 -5.39 2.67 -14.52
CA GLU A 71 -3.94 2.76 -14.37
C GLU A 71 -3.52 2.76 -12.91
N ALA A 72 -4.24 3.49 -12.03
CA ALA A 72 -3.95 3.53 -10.61
C ALA A 72 -4.05 2.12 -9.99
N VAL A 73 -5.12 1.37 -10.32
CA VAL A 73 -5.27 -0.03 -9.89
C VAL A 73 -4.10 -0.88 -10.40
N MET A 74 -3.74 -0.79 -11.68
CA MET A 74 -2.64 -1.56 -12.24
C MET A 74 -1.27 -1.23 -11.61
N ARG A 75 -1.00 0.05 -11.32
CA ARG A 75 0.20 0.49 -10.60
C ARG A 75 0.21 -0.09 -9.18
N GLN A 76 -0.90 -0.02 -8.45
CA GLN A 76 -1.00 -0.56 -7.10
C GLN A 76 -0.86 -2.09 -7.08
N VAL A 77 -1.49 -2.81 -8.01
CA VAL A 77 -1.34 -4.26 -8.13
C VAL A 77 0.11 -4.64 -8.42
N THR A 78 0.79 -3.90 -9.30
CA THR A 78 2.22 -4.10 -9.57
C THR A 78 3.05 -3.91 -8.31
N GLN A 79 2.81 -2.83 -7.54
CA GLN A 79 3.51 -2.57 -6.28
C GLN A 79 3.24 -3.63 -5.21
N MET A 80 1.99 -4.09 -5.06
CA MET A 80 1.63 -5.15 -4.13
C MET A 80 2.25 -6.50 -4.51
N LYS A 81 2.40 -6.77 -5.81
CA LYS A 81 3.07 -7.96 -6.34
C LYS A 81 4.59 -7.88 -6.27
N GLN A 82 5.16 -6.68 -6.22
CA GLN A 82 6.54 -6.45 -5.79
C GLN A 82 6.63 -6.75 -4.28
N ARG A 83 6.42 -8.02 -3.91
CA ARG A 83 7.02 -8.56 -2.69
C ARG A 83 8.51 -8.37 -2.92
N HIS A 84 9.10 -7.40 -2.23
CA HIS A 84 10.55 -7.29 -2.19
C HIS A 84 11.05 -8.58 -1.56
N GLU A 85 11.44 -9.54 -2.39
CA GLU A 85 12.08 -10.75 -1.92
C GLU A 85 13.47 -10.32 -1.45
N LYS A 86 13.53 -9.99 -0.17
CA LYS A 86 14.78 -9.70 0.50
C LYS A 86 15.33 -11.04 0.95
N MET A 87 16.49 -11.40 0.44
CA MET A 87 17.16 -12.65 0.80
C MET A 87 18.53 -12.30 1.36
N MET A 88 18.89 -12.92 2.46
CA MET A 88 20.23 -12.84 3.03
C MET A 88 20.88 -14.22 2.90
N ILE A 89 21.95 -14.29 2.12
CA ILE A 89 22.69 -15.53 1.83
C ILE A 89 23.96 -15.55 2.67
N PHE A 90 24.06 -16.52 3.56
CA PHE A 90 25.21 -16.76 4.42
C PHE A 90 26.15 -17.73 3.71
N LYS A 91 27.35 -17.25 3.37
CA LYS A 91 28.45 -18.03 2.81
C LYS A 91 29.51 -18.23 3.87
N LYS A 92 30.50 -19.08 3.58
CA LYS A 92 31.59 -19.42 4.52
C LYS A 92 32.30 -18.22 5.16
N ASP A 93 32.51 -17.13 4.43
CA ASP A 93 33.33 -15.98 4.86
C ASP A 93 32.61 -14.63 4.75
N LYS A 94 31.33 -14.62 4.35
CA LYS A 94 30.56 -13.39 4.14
C LYS A 94 29.06 -13.65 4.11
N VAL A 95 28.31 -12.57 4.24
CA VAL A 95 26.88 -12.54 3.99
C VAL A 95 26.56 -11.54 2.90
N GLU A 96 25.60 -11.88 2.05
CA GLU A 96 25.15 -11.07 0.93
C GLU A 96 23.64 -10.81 1.03
N ILE A 97 23.23 -9.56 0.82
CA ILE A 97 21.83 -9.16 0.78
C ILE A 97 21.40 -8.99 -0.67
N TYR A 98 20.38 -9.74 -1.05
CA TYR A 98 19.69 -9.65 -2.34
C TYR A 98 18.31 -9.03 -2.13
N VAL A 99 17.92 -8.13 -3.03
CA VAL A 99 16.54 -7.63 -3.09
C VAL A 99 16.05 -7.86 -4.50
N ASN A 100 15.02 -8.71 -4.64
CA ASN A 100 14.49 -9.15 -5.92
C ASN A 100 15.58 -9.76 -6.83
N GLY A 101 16.43 -10.61 -6.25
CA GLY A 101 17.52 -11.28 -6.97
C GLY A 101 18.73 -10.39 -7.32
N VAL A 102 18.72 -9.11 -6.97
CA VAL A 102 19.84 -8.18 -7.20
C VAL A 102 20.66 -8.01 -5.93
N LEU A 103 21.97 -8.28 -5.99
CA LEU A 103 22.89 -8.03 -4.89
C LEU A 103 22.88 -6.53 -4.54
N LYS A 104 22.53 -6.20 -3.29
CA LYS A 104 22.49 -4.83 -2.77
C LYS A 104 23.66 -4.50 -1.85
N GLY A 105 24.29 -5.52 -1.27
CA GLY A 105 25.46 -5.35 -0.41
C GLY A 105 25.84 -6.65 0.27
N GLY A 106 26.92 -6.62 1.03
CA GLY A 106 27.38 -7.75 1.81
C GLY A 106 28.59 -7.36 2.64
N TRP A 107 28.88 -8.13 3.67
CA TRP A 107 30.04 -7.95 4.54
C TRP A 107 30.65 -9.29 4.92
N SER A 108 31.93 -9.26 5.27
CA SER A 108 32.65 -10.45 5.72
C SER A 108 32.21 -10.86 7.12
N ILE A 109 32.18 -12.17 7.35
CA ILE A 109 31.88 -12.81 8.62
C ILE A 109 33.15 -13.54 9.06
N TRP A 110 33.59 -13.33 10.29
CA TRP A 110 34.82 -13.91 10.83
C TRP A 110 34.59 -14.74 12.09
N SER A 111 33.38 -14.69 12.64
CA SER A 111 33.00 -15.36 13.88
C SER A 111 31.53 -15.78 13.90
N ASP A 112 31.19 -16.68 14.81
CA ASP A 112 29.80 -17.06 15.08
C ASP A 112 28.95 -15.89 15.61
N GLU A 113 29.60 -14.86 16.17
CA GLU A 113 28.94 -13.65 16.64
C GLU A 113 28.48 -12.77 15.46
N ASP A 114 29.32 -12.66 14.42
CA ASP A 114 28.97 -11.98 13.16
C ASP A 114 27.77 -12.65 12.47
N VAL A 115 27.68 -13.98 12.54
CA VAL A 115 26.54 -14.74 12.00
C VAL A 115 25.25 -14.39 12.75
N LYS A 116 25.29 -14.38 14.08
CA LYS A 116 24.11 -14.05 14.91
C LYS A 116 23.64 -12.61 14.70
N GLU A 117 24.59 -11.67 14.55
CA GLU A 117 24.28 -10.28 14.25
C GLU A 117 23.62 -10.15 12.87
N ALA A 118 24.16 -10.83 11.85
CA ALA A 118 23.56 -10.87 10.52
C ALA A 118 22.15 -11.51 10.52
N GLU A 119 21.91 -12.58 11.29
CA GLU A 119 20.59 -13.20 11.43
C GLU A 119 19.58 -12.25 12.11
N LYS A 120 20.04 -11.47 13.09
CA LYS A 120 19.22 -10.45 13.74
C LYS A 120 18.82 -9.36 12.75
N ILE A 121 19.78 -8.86 11.97
CA ILE A 121 19.54 -7.89 10.90
C ILE A 121 18.57 -8.48 9.86
N ALA A 122 18.75 -9.73 9.43
CA ALA A 122 17.82 -10.38 8.49
C ALA A 122 16.38 -10.36 9.01
N LYS A 123 16.17 -10.67 10.29
CA LYS A 123 14.83 -10.63 10.91
C LYS A 123 14.27 -9.21 10.99
N GLU A 124 15.08 -8.22 11.38
CA GLU A 124 14.66 -6.81 11.46
C GLU A 124 14.22 -6.27 10.10
N PHE A 125 14.91 -6.65 9.02
CA PHE A 125 14.62 -6.18 7.66
C PHE A 125 13.60 -7.06 6.90
N GLY A 126 13.15 -8.17 7.50
CA GLY A 126 12.21 -9.12 6.90
C GLY A 126 12.80 -9.92 5.74
N CYS A 127 14.09 -10.27 5.84
CA CYS A 127 14.79 -11.08 4.85
C CYS A 127 14.55 -12.58 5.08
N ASN A 128 14.39 -13.33 3.99
CA ASN A 128 14.52 -14.79 4.00
C ASN A 128 16.00 -15.15 4.18
N ILE A 129 16.31 -16.12 5.05
CA ILE A 129 17.69 -16.55 5.31
C ILE A 129 17.97 -17.82 4.51
N CYS A 130 19.11 -17.85 3.82
CA CYS A 130 19.64 -19.02 3.12
C CYS A 130 21.11 -19.24 3.52
N TYR A 131 21.52 -20.48 3.78
CA TYR A 131 22.90 -20.84 4.08
C TYR A 131 23.47 -21.64 2.91
N GLU A 132 24.63 -21.23 2.40
CA GLU A 132 25.39 -21.85 1.30
C GLU A 132 26.80 -22.30 1.75
#